data_AF-A0A558GCM9-F1
#
_entry.id   AF-A0A558GCM9-F1
#
_cell.length_a   1.000
_cell.length_b   1.000
_cell.length_c   1.000
_cell.angle_alpha   90.00
_cell.angle_beta   90.00
_cell.angle_gamma   90.00
#
_symmetry.space_group_name_H-M   'P 1'
#
loop_
_entity.id
_entity.type
_entity.pdbx_description
1 polymer ?
#
loop_
_entity_poly.entity_id
_entity_poly.type
_entity_poly.pdbx_seq_one_letter_code
_entity_poly.pdbx_strand_id
1 'polypeptide(L)' 'PSGQEIKEMISKDVGEVNHGRLYPNLDALVEQGYVNKGQHDRRTNFYEMSEKGRESIVQRRDWENRRVGFLG' A
#
# COMPACT_ATOMS: atom_id res chain seq x y z
N PRO A 1 -0.37 7.25 8.33
CA PRO A 1 0.26 8.28 7.47
C PRO A 1 -0.79 8.94 6.57
N SER A 2 -0.63 10.22 6.28
CA SER A 2 -1.43 10.94 5.28
C SER A 2 -1.06 10.53 3.86
N GLY A 3 -1.93 10.82 2.89
CA GLY A 3 -1.63 10.59 1.48
C GLY A 3 -0.38 11.33 0.99
N GLN A 4 -0.11 12.52 1.53
CA GLN A 4 1.08 13.30 1.21
C GLN A 4 2.35 12.64 1.77
N GLU A 5 2.31 12.15 3.02
CA GLU A 5 3.44 11.41 3.59
C GLU A 5 3.72 10.12 2.80
N ILE A 6 2.69 9.40 2.36
CA ILE A 6 2.83 8.21 1.50
C ILE A 6 3.50 8.59 0.18
N LYS A 7 3.07 9.69 -0.45
CA LYS A 7 3.68 10.20 -1.68
C LYS A 7 5.18 10.46 -1.49
N GLU A 8 5.54 11.16 -0.42
CA GLU A 8 6.92 11.53 -0.11
C GLU A 8 7.79 10.31 0.19
N MET A 9 7.28 9.33 0.95
CA MET A 9 8.00 8.09 1.22
C MET A 9 8.27 7.30 -0.07
N ILE A 10 7.24 7.08 -0.89
CA ILE A 10 7.40 6.32 -2.16
C ILE A 10 8.33 7.08 -3.10
N SER A 11 8.27 8.41 -3.15
CA SER A 11 9.09 9.20 -4.07
C SER A 11 10.59 9.11 -3.81
N LYS A 12 11.00 8.73 -2.59
CA LYS A 12 12.41 8.49 -2.26
C LYS A 12 12.98 7.27 -3.00
N ASP A 13 12.14 6.28 -3.26
CA ASP A 13 12.57 5.00 -3.87
C ASP A 13 12.36 4.97 -5.37
N VAL A 14 11.27 5.58 -5.87
CA VAL A 14 10.86 5.47 -7.29
C VAL A 14 10.85 6.79 -8.06
N GLY A 15 11.28 7.90 -7.43
CA GLY A 15 11.23 9.24 -8.02
C GLY A 15 9.84 9.87 -7.95
N GLU A 16 9.59 10.93 -8.72
CA GLU A 16 8.36 11.72 -8.59
C GLU A 16 7.08 10.89 -8.78
N VAL A 17 6.26 10.80 -7.74
CA VAL A 17 4.96 10.12 -7.79
C VAL A 17 3.89 11.06 -8.29
N ASN A 18 3.16 10.67 -9.33
CA ASN A 18 2.01 11.43 -9.82
C ASN A 18 0.79 11.30 -8.88
N HIS A 19 0.19 12.42 -8.49
CA HIS A 19 -1.00 12.46 -7.63
C HIS A 19 -2.20 11.71 -8.23
N GLY A 20 -2.46 11.91 -9.52
CA GLY A 20 -3.51 11.22 -10.27
C GLY A 20 -3.27 9.72 -10.47
N ARG A 21 -2.11 9.19 -10.08
CA ARG A 21 -1.88 7.73 -9.96
C ARG A 21 -1.98 7.26 -8.52
N LEU A 22 -1.44 8.04 -7.58
CA LEU A 22 -1.40 7.66 -6.17
C LEU A 22 -2.80 7.48 -5.58
N TYR A 23 -3.67 8.47 -5.74
CA TYR A 23 -4.97 8.44 -5.08
C TYR A 23 -5.91 7.38 -5.65
N PRO A 24 -6.02 7.19 -6.98
CA PRO A 24 -6.77 6.07 -7.52
C PRO A 24 -6.27 4.70 -7.05
N ASN A 25 -4.95 4.53 -6.89
CA ASN A 25 -4.40 3.29 -6.34
C ASN A 25 -4.73 3.10 -4.86
N LEU A 26 -4.68 4.17 -4.05
CA LEU A 26 -5.08 4.11 -2.64
C LEU A 26 -6.57 3.79 -2.51
N ASP A 27 -7.43 4.42 -3.31
CA ASP A 27 -8.87 4.15 -3.29
C ASP A 27 -9.17 2.72 -3.74
N ALA A 28 -8.47 2.19 -4.75
CA ALA A 28 -8.61 0.79 -5.16
C ALA A 28 -8.19 -0.19 -4.05
N LEU A 29 -7.10 0.09 -3.33
CA LEU A 29 -6.66 -0.74 -2.20
C LEU A 29 -7.66 -0.70 -1.04
N VAL A 30 -8.34 0.43 -0.85
CA VAL A 30 -9.42 0.59 0.14
C VAL A 30 -10.65 -0.19 -0.27
N GLU A 31 -11.09 -0.06 -1.52
CA GLU A 31 -12.24 -0.81 -2.07
C GLU A 31 -12.01 -2.32 -1.98
N GLN A 32 -10.78 -2.77 -2.24
CA GLN A 32 -10.41 -4.19 -2.12
C GLN A 32 -10.19 -4.65 -0.67
N GLY A 33 -10.23 -3.73 0.31
CA GLY A 33 -10.09 -4.02 1.73
C GLY A 33 -8.68 -4.35 2.18
N TYR A 34 -7.65 -3.99 1.41
CA TYR A 34 -6.23 -4.17 1.79
C TYR A 34 -5.70 -3.00 2.63
N VAL A 35 -6.34 -1.84 2.53
CA VAL A 35 -5.99 -0.62 3.25
C VAL A 35 -7.26 -0.05 3.88
N ASN A 36 -7.17 0.38 5.13
CA ASN A 36 -8.21 1.16 5.78
C ASN A 36 -7.95 2.65 5.52
N LYS A 37 -9.02 3.39 5.22
CA LYS A 37 -8.99 4.85 5.08
C LYS A 37 -9.75 5.46 6.25
N GLY A 38 -9.09 6.36 6.96
CA GLY A 38 -9.72 7.19 7.98
C GLY A 38 -9.48 8.67 7.72
N GLN A 39 -10.14 9.52 8.50
CA GLN A 39 -10.04 10.96 8.38
C GLN A 39 -9.29 11.52 9.59
N HIS A 40 -8.18 12.20 9.35
CA HIS A 40 -7.41 12.89 10.39
C HIS A 40 -8.03 14.27 10.68
N ASP A 41 -8.44 14.97 9.61
CA ASP A 41 -9.19 16.24 9.67
C ASP A 41 -10.06 16.40 8.41
N ARG A 42 -10.80 17.51 8.30
CA ARG A 42 -11.72 17.77 7.16
C ARG A 42 -11.09 17.61 5.76
N ARG A 43 -9.77 17.76 5.63
CA ARG A 43 -9.02 17.72 4.37
C ARG A 43 -8.01 16.57 4.30
N THR A 44 -7.55 16.05 5.44
CA THR A 44 -6.49 15.06 5.49
C THR A 44 -7.04 13.67 5.81
N ASN A 45 -6.90 12.75 4.85
CA ASN A 45 -7.13 11.32 5.09
C ASN A 45 -5.85 10.66 5.58
N PHE A 46 -5.97 9.67 6.47
CA PHE A 46 -4.91 8.74 6.82
C PHE A 46 -5.21 7.34 6.28
N TYR A 47 -4.16 6.58 6.00
CA TYR A 47 -4.25 5.23 5.50
C TYR A 47 -3.44 4.29 6.39
N GLU A 48 -4.01 3.11 6.66
CA GLU A 48 -3.40 2.07 7.47
C GLU A 48 -3.59 0.70 6.80
N MET A 49 -2.61 -0.19 6.95
CA MET A 49 -2.74 -1.54 6.42
C MET A 49 -3.85 -2.29 7.16
N SER A 50 -4.74 -2.95 6.43
CA SER A 50 -5.72 -3.85 7.06
C SER A 50 -5.06 -5.19 7.40
N GLU A 51 -5.74 -6.00 8.22
CA GLU A 51 -5.28 -7.37 8.51
C GLU A 51 -5.21 -8.20 7.22
N LYS A 52 -6.24 -8.11 6.37
CA LYS A 52 -6.25 -8.74 5.04
C LYS A 52 -5.05 -8.31 4.19
N GLY A 53 -4.68 -7.02 4.21
CA GLY A 53 -3.49 -6.50 3.54
C GLY A 53 -2.21 -7.14 4.04
N ARG A 54 -2.06 -7.23 5.36
CA ARG A 54 -0.89 -7.85 6.02
C ARG A 54 -0.77 -9.33 5.68
N GLU A 55 -1.86 -10.08 5.82
CA GLU A 55 -1.91 -11.51 5.48
C GLU A 55 -1.55 -11.77 4.02
N SER A 56 -2.05 -10.93 3.09
CA SER A 56 -1.78 -11.09 1.65
C SER A 56 -0.29 -10.93 1.33
N ILE A 57 0.40 -10.01 2.00
CA ILE A 57 1.86 -9.84 1.85
C ILE A 57 2.62 -11.06 2.36
N VAL A 58 2.21 -11.61 3.51
CA VAL A 58 2.81 -12.84 4.07
C VAL A 58 2.61 -14.01 3.10
N GLN A 59 1.36 -14.25 2.66
CA GLN A 59 1.05 -15.33 1.72
C GLN A 59 1.83 -15.20 0.41
N ARG A 60 2.01 -13.98 -0.10
CA ARG A 60 2.83 -13.72 -1.30
C ARG A 60 4.29 -14.10 -1.06
N ARG A 61 4.89 -13.64 0.05
CA ARG A 61 6.28 -13.98 0.40
C ARG A 61 6.49 -15.47 0.58
N ASP A 62 5.55 -16.15 1.24
CA ASP A 62 5.60 -17.60 1.43
C ASP A 62 5.54 -18.34 0.09
N TRP A 63 4.71 -17.89 -0.85
CA TRP A 63 4.66 -18.44 -2.20
C TRP A 63 5.95 -18.19 -2.98
N GLU A 64 6.54 -16.99 -2.88
CA GLU A 64 7.82 -16.66 -3.53
C GLU A 64 8.95 -17.54 -2.98
N ASN A 65 9.06 -17.66 -1.66
CA ASN A 65 10.06 -18.49 -1.00
C ASN A 65 9.95 -19.97 -1.38
N ARG A 66 8.72 -20.51 -1.48
CA ARG A 66 8.50 -21.90 -1.93
C ARG A 66 8.89 -22.13 -3.39
N ARG A 67 8.80 -21.11 -4.26
CA ARG A 67 9.19 -21.24 -5.68
C ARG A 67 10.68 -21.01 -5.92
N VAL A 68 11.28 -20.06 -5.22
CA VAL A 68 12.72 -19.77 -5.37
C VAL A 68 13.56 -20.90 -4.75
N GLY A 69 13.07 -21.57 -3.70
CA GLY A 69 13.70 -22.78 -3.15
C GLY A 69 13.68 -24.02 -4.06
N PHE A 70 12.98 -23.99 -5.20
CA PHE A 70 12.95 -25.09 -6.17
C PHE A 70 13.97 -24.93 -7.32
N LEU A 71 14.57 -23.74 -7.48
CA LEU A 71 15.52 -23.43 -8.55
C LEU A 71 16.94 -23.12 -8.04
N GLY A 72 17.18 -23.30 -6.74
CA GLY A 72 18.48 -23.16 -6.08
C GLY A 72 19.09 -24.50 -5.69
#